data_AF-A0A4Q3ETK2-F1
#
_entry.id   AF-A0A4Q3ETK2-F1
#
_cell.length_a   1.000
_cell.length_b   1.000
_cell.length_c   1.000
_cell.angle_alpha   90.00
_cell.angle_beta   90.00
_cell.angle_gamma   90.00
#
_symmetry.space_group_name_H-M   'P 1'
#
loop_
_entity.id
_entity.type
_entity.pdbx_description
1 polymer ?
#
loop_
_entity_poly.entity_id
_entity_poly.type
_entity_poly.pdbx_seq_one_letter_code
_entity_poly.pdbx_strand_id
1 'polypeptide(L)'
;MQKLLSYLVTPLHYLTFTFFLLIFHPLQWLAFNVFGYKAHKFVVDVLNACLVSTYYLLGNSVRFINRFDLPKNRSIIFVANHQSLYDIPPLIWFLRKYHAKFISKIELTKGIPSISYNLKHGGGANINRKDARQALTELAKLGSRMKENRWSTVIFPEGTRSKDGVIKNFQSAGVATLLKKCPEALLVPVVIRNSWKMVRFGTFPLGTFLKLEFEILGIIQPQQSAENLVKDAEAIIKKALNEKV
;
A
#
# COMPACT_ATOMS: atom_id res chain seq x y z
N MET A 1 12.41 14.72 -25.65
CA MET A 1 13.39 13.63 -25.43
C MET A 1 12.95 12.63 -24.36
N GLN A 2 12.70 13.02 -23.10
CA GLN A 2 12.26 12.09 -22.03
C GLN A 2 11.00 11.27 -22.37
N LYS A 3 10.00 11.91 -23.02
CA LYS A 3 8.76 11.22 -23.42
C LYS A 3 9.01 10.11 -24.45
N LEU A 4 9.95 10.30 -25.40
CA LEU A 4 10.31 9.29 -26.41
C LEU A 4 10.97 8.08 -25.76
N LEU A 5 11.91 8.31 -24.84
CA LEU A 5 12.55 7.22 -24.09
C LEU A 5 11.56 6.45 -23.23
N SER A 6 10.61 7.15 -22.59
CA SER A 6 9.50 6.52 -21.87
C SER A 6 8.71 5.52 -22.75
N TYR A 7 8.48 5.82 -24.03
CA TYR A 7 7.82 4.87 -24.95
C TYR A 7 8.64 3.60 -25.21
N LEU A 8 9.98 3.68 -25.17
CA LEU A 8 10.87 2.54 -25.40
C LEU A 8 11.03 1.64 -24.16
N VAL A 9 11.15 2.23 -22.98
CA VAL A 9 11.41 1.45 -21.75
C VAL A 9 10.12 0.95 -21.07
N THR A 10 8.97 1.57 -21.33
CA THR A 10 7.70 1.14 -20.74
C THR A 10 7.30 -0.29 -21.14
N PRO A 11 7.41 -0.71 -22.43
CA PRO A 11 7.16 -2.11 -22.80
C PRO A 11 8.04 -3.09 -22.05
N LEU A 12 9.33 -2.80 -21.88
CA LEU A 12 10.26 -3.64 -21.12
C LEU A 12 9.83 -3.74 -19.64
N HIS A 13 9.45 -2.62 -19.03
CA HIS A 13 8.87 -2.62 -17.69
C HIS A 13 7.62 -3.49 -17.60
N TYR A 14 6.66 -3.35 -18.52
CA TYR A 14 5.43 -4.16 -18.47
C TYR A 14 5.66 -5.64 -18.72
N LEU A 15 6.56 -5.99 -19.64
CA LEU A 15 6.95 -7.38 -19.91
C LEU A 15 7.53 -8.01 -18.64
N THR A 16 8.51 -7.35 -18.02
CA THR A 16 9.19 -7.86 -16.80
C THR A 16 8.27 -7.88 -15.58
N PHE A 17 7.43 -6.85 -15.40
CA PHE A 17 6.43 -6.80 -14.32
C PHE A 17 5.43 -7.95 -14.45
N THR A 18 4.91 -8.17 -15.65
CA THR A 18 3.96 -9.26 -15.94
C THR A 18 4.62 -10.63 -15.79
N PHE A 19 5.86 -10.78 -16.27
CA PHE A 19 6.65 -11.99 -16.09
C PHE A 19 6.78 -12.40 -14.61
N PHE A 20 7.11 -11.45 -13.72
CA PHE A 20 7.13 -11.72 -12.29
C PHE A 20 5.75 -12.09 -11.74
N LEU A 21 4.68 -11.42 -12.16
CA LEU A 21 3.32 -11.82 -11.73
C LEU A 21 2.97 -13.26 -12.15
N LEU A 22 3.38 -13.69 -13.35
CA LEU A 22 3.11 -15.03 -13.87
C LEU A 22 3.93 -16.10 -13.16
N ILE A 23 5.23 -15.90 -12.96
CA ILE A 23 6.08 -16.88 -12.28
C ILE A 23 5.72 -17.01 -10.80
N PHE A 24 5.45 -15.89 -10.12
CA PHE A 24 5.13 -15.95 -8.69
C PHE A 24 3.72 -16.47 -8.42
N HIS A 25 2.85 -16.60 -9.43
CA HIS A 25 1.50 -17.12 -9.21
C HIS A 25 1.48 -18.59 -8.78
N PRO A 26 2.08 -19.55 -9.53
CA PRO A 26 2.19 -20.93 -9.07
C PRO A 26 3.06 -21.06 -7.82
N LEU A 27 4.09 -20.22 -7.64
CA LEU A 27 4.89 -20.22 -6.41
C LEU A 27 4.07 -19.82 -5.19
N GLN A 28 3.23 -18.79 -5.30
CA GLN A 28 2.31 -18.40 -4.24
C GLN A 28 1.30 -19.50 -3.92
N TRP A 29 0.75 -20.12 -4.96
CA TRP A 29 -0.19 -21.23 -4.80
C TRP A 29 0.45 -22.41 -4.09
N LEU A 30 1.64 -22.84 -4.53
CA LEU A 30 2.38 -23.93 -3.92
C LEU A 30 2.75 -23.60 -2.47
N ALA A 31 3.28 -22.39 -2.23
CA ALA A 31 3.66 -21.92 -0.91
C ALA A 31 2.47 -21.94 0.07
N PHE A 32 1.30 -21.47 -0.36
CA PHE A 32 0.11 -21.44 0.47
C PHE A 32 -0.44 -22.84 0.77
N ASN A 33 -0.61 -23.67 -0.27
CA ASN A 33 -1.30 -24.96 -0.13
C ASN A 33 -0.43 -26.05 0.50
N VAL A 34 0.90 -25.99 0.33
CA VAL A 34 1.82 -27.01 0.84
C VAL A 34 2.50 -26.57 2.15
N PHE A 35 2.89 -25.30 2.26
CA PHE A 35 3.70 -24.80 3.37
C PHE A 35 2.96 -23.77 4.25
N GLY A 36 1.72 -23.43 3.90
CA GLY A 36 0.85 -22.55 4.67
C GLY A 36 1.13 -21.05 4.48
N TYR A 37 0.40 -20.26 5.27
CA TYR A 37 0.35 -18.80 5.13
C TYR A 37 1.70 -18.09 5.27
N LYS A 38 2.59 -18.54 6.16
CA LYS A 38 3.90 -17.88 6.37
C LYS A 38 4.77 -17.98 5.13
N ALA A 39 4.77 -19.14 4.46
CA ALA A 39 5.48 -19.35 3.21
C ALA A 39 4.85 -18.51 2.08
N HIS A 40 3.51 -18.50 1.98
CA HIS A 40 2.80 -17.63 1.03
C HIS A 40 3.20 -16.16 1.19
N LYS A 41 3.19 -15.65 2.42
CA LYS A 41 3.61 -14.27 2.73
C LYS A 41 5.05 -14.01 2.29
N PHE A 42 5.99 -14.93 2.58
CA PHE A 42 7.37 -14.77 2.15
C PHE A 42 7.49 -14.65 0.62
N VAL A 43 6.79 -15.51 -0.13
CA VAL A 43 6.76 -15.45 -1.59
C VAL A 43 6.17 -14.12 -2.08
N VAL A 44 5.12 -13.60 -1.42
CA VAL A 44 4.55 -12.28 -1.73
C VAL A 44 5.54 -11.15 -1.44
N ASP A 45 6.30 -11.22 -0.35
CA ASP A 45 7.33 -10.22 -0.03
C ASP A 45 8.41 -10.20 -1.13
N VAL A 46 8.91 -11.37 -1.54
CA VAL A 46 9.91 -11.50 -2.61
C VAL A 46 9.35 -11.03 -3.95
N LEU A 47 8.10 -11.39 -4.29
CA LEU A 47 7.43 -10.86 -5.48
C LEU A 47 7.49 -9.34 -5.50
N ASN A 48 7.11 -8.68 -4.39
CA ASN A 48 7.08 -7.22 -4.36
C ASN A 48 8.48 -6.60 -4.43
N ALA A 49 9.52 -7.27 -3.96
CA ALA A 49 10.91 -6.86 -4.23
C ALA A 49 11.22 -6.87 -5.73
N CYS A 50 10.84 -7.93 -6.44
CA CYS A 50 10.99 -8.04 -7.90
C CYS A 50 10.13 -7.02 -8.66
N LEU A 51 8.89 -6.76 -8.21
CA LEU A 51 8.05 -5.73 -8.82
C LEU A 51 8.67 -4.34 -8.64
N VAL A 52 9.21 -4.02 -7.46
CA VAL A 52 9.97 -2.77 -7.23
C VAL A 52 11.21 -2.70 -8.12
N SER A 53 11.91 -3.82 -8.36
CA SER A 53 13.11 -3.79 -9.18
C SER A 53 12.83 -3.40 -10.64
N THR A 54 11.62 -3.66 -11.15
CA THR A 54 11.23 -3.21 -12.49
C THR A 54 11.12 -1.68 -12.61
N TYR A 55 11.09 -0.94 -11.50
CA TYR A 55 11.02 0.53 -11.53
C TYR A 55 12.37 1.11 -11.98
N TYR A 56 13.47 0.43 -11.67
CA TYR A 56 14.81 0.80 -12.11
C TYR A 56 14.99 0.65 -13.63
N LEU A 57 14.22 -0.22 -14.30
CA LEU A 57 14.21 -0.30 -15.76
C LEU A 57 13.66 0.98 -16.43
N LEU A 58 12.83 1.73 -15.71
CA LEU A 58 12.35 3.06 -16.12
C LEU A 58 13.35 4.17 -15.74
N GLY A 59 14.51 3.82 -15.18
CA GLY A 59 15.44 4.76 -14.56
C GLY A 59 14.92 5.40 -13.27
N ASN A 60 13.80 4.90 -12.71
CA ASN A 60 13.22 5.44 -11.49
C ASN A 60 13.98 4.89 -10.26
N SER A 61 14.19 5.73 -9.25
CA SER A 61 14.73 5.31 -7.95
C SER A 61 13.64 5.26 -6.90
N VAL A 62 13.69 4.28 -6.00
CA VAL A 62 12.77 4.18 -4.86
C VAL A 62 13.54 4.35 -3.56
N ARG A 63 13.15 5.35 -2.77
CA ARG A 63 13.71 5.63 -1.44
C ARG A 63 12.65 5.44 -0.37
N PHE A 64 12.95 4.61 0.63
CA PHE A 64 12.12 4.46 1.82
C PHE A 64 12.86 5.01 3.05
N ILE A 65 12.29 6.03 3.69
CA ILE A 65 12.88 6.75 4.81
C ILE A 65 12.08 6.39 6.07
N ASN A 66 12.75 5.84 7.07
CA ASN A 66 12.18 5.67 8.39
C ASN A 66 13.21 6.05 9.44
N ARG A 67 12.94 7.12 10.19
CA ARG A 67 13.80 7.63 11.27
C ARG A 67 13.29 7.22 12.65
N PHE A 68 12.22 6.43 12.70
CA PHE A 68 11.54 6.03 13.93
C PHE A 68 11.75 4.53 14.20
N ASP A 69 11.91 4.19 15.47
CA ASP A 69 11.89 2.80 15.91
C ASP A 69 10.44 2.35 16.10
N LEU A 70 9.88 1.70 15.07
CA LEU A 70 8.51 1.21 15.10
C LEU A 70 8.47 -0.20 15.71
N PRO A 71 7.54 -0.48 16.63
CA PRO A 71 7.44 -1.78 17.28
C PRO A 71 7.05 -2.86 16.28
N LYS A 72 7.69 -4.03 16.37
CA LYS A 72 7.34 -5.22 15.57
C LYS A 72 6.23 -6.06 16.19
N ASN A 73 6.02 -5.94 17.50
CA ASN A 73 5.08 -6.75 18.29
C ASN A 73 3.79 -6.00 18.66
N ARG A 74 3.54 -4.87 18.01
CA ARG A 74 2.33 -4.04 18.19
C ARG A 74 1.80 -3.68 16.81
N SER A 75 0.50 -3.84 16.63
CA SER A 75 -0.17 -3.56 15.36
C SER A 75 -0.06 -2.07 15.02
N ILE A 76 0.10 -1.77 13.74
CA ILE A 76 0.24 -0.40 13.22
C ILE A 76 -0.80 -0.18 12.11
N ILE A 77 -1.46 0.97 12.13
CA ILE A 77 -2.23 1.52 11.02
C ILE A 77 -1.34 2.57 10.35
N PHE A 78 -0.72 2.18 9.24
CA PHE A 78 0.00 3.09 8.37
C PHE A 78 -1.01 3.90 7.56
N VAL A 79 -1.09 5.19 7.84
CA VAL A 79 -1.97 6.14 7.14
C VAL A 79 -1.16 6.82 6.06
N ALA A 80 -1.52 6.64 4.80
CA ALA A 80 -0.77 7.19 3.67
C ALA A 80 -1.65 7.94 2.68
N ASN A 81 -1.08 8.95 2.01
CA ASN A 81 -1.67 9.47 0.78
C ASN A 81 -1.53 8.44 -0.36
N HIS A 82 -2.37 8.51 -1.39
CA HIS A 82 -2.40 7.54 -2.49
C HIS A 82 -2.29 8.23 -3.84
N GLN A 83 -1.25 7.90 -4.61
CA GLN A 83 -0.90 8.60 -5.84
C GLN A 83 -0.93 7.69 -7.07
N SER A 84 -0.62 6.40 -6.93
CA SER A 84 -0.67 5.47 -8.06
C SER A 84 -0.75 4.00 -7.63
N LEU A 85 -0.92 3.08 -8.59
CA LEU A 85 -0.80 1.65 -8.29
C LEU A 85 0.64 1.25 -7.89
N TYR A 86 1.63 2.07 -8.27
CA TYR A 86 3.04 1.86 -7.97
C TYR A 86 3.42 2.26 -6.53
N ASP A 87 2.44 2.69 -5.73
CA ASP A 87 2.59 2.84 -4.28
C ASP A 87 2.69 1.46 -3.60
N ILE A 88 1.97 0.47 -4.13
CA ILE A 88 1.67 -0.79 -3.44
C ILE A 88 2.92 -1.67 -3.28
N PRO A 89 3.70 -1.98 -4.35
CA PRO A 89 4.87 -2.84 -4.20
C PRO A 89 5.96 -2.30 -3.25
N PRO A 90 6.35 -1.01 -3.32
CA PRO A 90 7.25 -0.43 -2.33
C PRO A 90 6.71 -0.56 -0.90
N LEU A 91 5.44 -0.22 -0.66
CA LEU A 91 4.87 -0.30 0.69
C LEU A 91 4.85 -1.74 1.21
N ILE A 92 4.47 -2.73 0.39
CA ILE A 92 4.53 -4.15 0.78
C ILE A 92 5.97 -4.53 1.14
N TRP A 93 6.93 -4.23 0.26
CA TRP A 93 8.32 -4.63 0.45
C TRP A 93 8.96 -3.98 1.67
N PHE A 94 8.87 -2.66 1.80
CA PHE A 94 9.57 -1.93 2.87
C PHE A 94 8.89 -2.08 4.24
N LEU A 95 7.56 -2.30 4.27
CA LEU A 95 6.83 -2.56 5.52
C LEU A 95 6.66 -4.05 5.84
N ARG A 96 7.26 -4.97 5.05
CA ARG A 96 7.07 -6.43 5.18
C ARG A 96 7.31 -6.98 6.58
N LYS A 97 8.23 -6.36 7.34
CA LYS A 97 8.58 -6.76 8.72
C LYS A 97 7.46 -6.49 9.73
N TYR A 98 6.54 -5.58 9.41
CA TYR A 98 5.36 -5.26 10.24
C TYR A 98 4.10 -6.02 9.82
N HIS A 99 4.21 -6.96 8.87
CA HIS A 99 3.07 -7.73 8.34
C HIS A 99 1.93 -6.83 7.81
N ALA A 100 2.27 -5.74 7.13
CA ALA A 100 1.32 -4.76 6.66
C ALA A 100 0.34 -5.33 5.60
N LYS A 101 -0.94 -5.36 5.95
CA LYS A 101 -2.06 -5.74 5.08
C LYS A 101 -2.64 -4.53 4.36
N PHE A 102 -3.41 -4.79 3.30
CA PHE A 102 -3.95 -3.73 2.45
C PHE A 102 -5.47 -3.85 2.34
N ILE A 103 -6.08 -2.69 2.11
CA ILE A 103 -7.51 -2.56 1.81
C ILE A 103 -7.64 -2.38 0.30
N SER A 104 -8.28 -3.33 -0.36
CA SER A 104 -8.36 -3.44 -1.82
C SER A 104 -9.80 -3.40 -2.30
N LYS A 105 -9.98 -3.02 -3.57
CA LYS A 105 -11.25 -3.18 -4.28
C LYS A 105 -11.54 -4.67 -4.50
N ILE A 106 -12.75 -5.12 -4.18
CA ILE A 106 -13.14 -6.54 -4.33
C ILE A 106 -13.03 -7.02 -5.77
N GLU A 107 -13.18 -6.13 -6.75
CA GLU A 107 -13.05 -6.44 -8.18
C GLU A 107 -11.64 -6.92 -8.55
N LEU A 108 -10.61 -6.48 -7.82
CA LEU A 108 -9.21 -6.88 -8.06
C LEU A 108 -8.92 -8.32 -7.59
N THR A 109 -9.85 -8.96 -6.88
CA THR A 109 -9.71 -10.36 -6.43
C THR A 109 -9.86 -11.37 -7.58
N LYS A 110 -10.13 -10.91 -8.81
CA LYS A 110 -10.33 -11.78 -9.98
C LYS A 110 -9.46 -11.31 -11.16
N GLY A 111 -8.88 -12.27 -11.88
CA GLY A 111 -8.28 -12.06 -13.19
C GLY A 111 -6.85 -11.53 -13.25
N ILE A 112 -6.23 -11.14 -12.12
CA ILE A 112 -4.87 -10.60 -12.10
C ILE A 112 -3.90 -11.64 -11.49
N PRO A 113 -3.01 -12.27 -12.27
CA PRO A 113 -2.04 -13.23 -11.77
C PRO A 113 -1.25 -12.68 -10.59
N SER A 114 -0.97 -13.54 -9.62
CA SER A 114 -0.34 -13.20 -8.32
C SER A 114 -1.10 -12.21 -7.44
N ILE A 115 -1.61 -11.11 -7.97
CA ILE A 115 -2.32 -10.06 -7.22
C ILE A 115 -3.65 -10.58 -6.71
N SER A 116 -4.53 -11.08 -7.59
CA SER A 116 -5.84 -11.62 -7.20
C SER A 116 -5.73 -12.78 -6.22
N TYR A 117 -4.69 -13.61 -6.37
CA TYR A 117 -4.41 -14.71 -5.45
C TYR A 117 -4.02 -14.20 -4.06
N ASN A 118 -3.08 -13.25 -3.99
CA ASN A 118 -2.70 -12.62 -2.72
C ASN A 118 -3.87 -11.86 -2.08
N LEU A 119 -4.72 -11.18 -2.86
CA LEU A 119 -5.87 -10.48 -2.29
C LEU A 119 -6.87 -11.44 -1.63
N LYS A 120 -7.03 -12.67 -2.16
CA LYS A 120 -7.89 -13.70 -1.57
C LYS A 120 -7.29 -14.37 -0.33
N HIS A 121 -5.98 -14.65 -0.34
CA HIS A 121 -5.33 -15.50 0.67
C HIS A 121 -4.42 -14.74 1.64
N GLY A 122 -4.04 -13.51 1.30
CA GLY A 122 -3.04 -12.70 2.01
C GLY A 122 -3.56 -11.99 3.26
N GLY A 123 -4.85 -12.10 3.57
CA GLY A 123 -5.42 -11.62 4.83
C GLY A 123 -5.78 -10.13 4.90
N GLY A 124 -5.82 -9.43 3.76
CA GLY A 124 -6.30 -8.04 3.67
C GLY A 124 -7.83 -7.90 3.71
N ALA A 125 -8.34 -6.68 3.53
CA ALA A 125 -9.77 -6.40 3.41
C ALA A 125 -10.13 -6.10 1.95
N ASN A 126 -11.00 -6.92 1.36
CA ASN A 126 -11.50 -6.70 0.00
C ASN A 126 -12.88 -6.05 0.04
N ILE A 127 -12.93 -4.75 -0.22
CA ILE A 127 -14.15 -3.94 -0.04
C ILE A 127 -14.88 -3.70 -1.36
N ASN A 128 -16.20 -3.76 -1.30
CA ASN A 128 -17.10 -3.22 -2.30
C ASN A 128 -17.36 -1.74 -1.96
N ARG A 129 -16.85 -0.82 -2.77
CA ARG A 129 -17.00 0.62 -2.51
C ARG A 129 -18.43 1.13 -2.70
N LYS A 130 -19.30 0.34 -3.33
CA LYS A 130 -20.72 0.63 -3.49
C LYS A 130 -21.57 0.12 -2.31
N ASP A 131 -20.97 -0.65 -1.40
CA ASP A 131 -21.64 -1.22 -0.23
C ASP A 131 -20.85 -0.87 1.04
N ALA A 132 -21.27 0.22 1.69
CA ALA A 132 -20.63 0.70 2.91
C ALA A 132 -20.68 -0.34 4.05
N ARG A 133 -21.76 -1.12 4.14
CA ARG A 133 -21.92 -2.14 5.21
C ARG A 133 -20.93 -3.28 5.00
N GLN A 134 -20.77 -3.75 3.77
CA GLN A 134 -19.77 -4.77 3.44
C GLN A 134 -18.35 -4.25 3.70
N ALA A 135 -18.05 -3.01 3.31
CA ALA A 135 -16.74 -2.39 3.53
C ALA A 135 -16.38 -2.32 5.03
N LEU A 136 -17.31 -1.85 5.87
CA LEU A 136 -17.12 -1.80 7.33
C LEU A 136 -16.97 -3.21 7.93
N THR A 137 -17.70 -4.19 7.41
CA THR A 137 -17.60 -5.59 7.86
C THR A 137 -16.21 -6.18 7.57
N GLU A 138 -15.66 -5.95 6.38
CA GLU A 138 -14.31 -6.42 6.02
C GLU A 138 -13.21 -5.69 6.79
N LEU A 139 -13.37 -4.38 7.03
CA LEU A 139 -12.47 -3.63 7.90
C LEU A 139 -12.51 -4.15 9.34
N ALA A 140 -13.68 -4.50 9.86
CA ALA A 140 -13.81 -5.09 11.19
C ALA A 140 -13.11 -6.46 11.27
N LYS A 141 -13.27 -7.32 10.26
CA LYS A 141 -12.54 -8.60 10.16
C LYS A 141 -11.03 -8.40 10.09
N LEU A 142 -10.58 -7.40 9.32
CA LEU A 142 -9.16 -7.03 9.27
C LEU A 142 -8.66 -6.56 10.65
N GLY A 143 -9.40 -5.68 11.33
CA GLY A 143 -9.06 -5.22 12.67
C GLY A 143 -8.96 -6.36 13.71
N SER A 144 -9.86 -7.34 13.66
CA SER A 144 -9.75 -8.55 14.51
C SER A 144 -8.46 -9.31 14.22
N ARG A 145 -8.15 -9.58 12.94
CA ARG A 145 -6.91 -10.27 12.54
C ARG A 145 -5.65 -9.49 12.92
N MET A 146 -5.70 -8.16 12.86
CA MET A 146 -4.61 -7.28 13.32
C MET A 146 -4.35 -7.49 14.81
N LYS A 147 -5.40 -7.53 15.64
CA LYS A 147 -5.29 -7.77 17.07
C LYS A 147 -4.75 -9.17 17.37
N GLU A 148 -5.35 -10.19 16.77
CA GLU A 148 -5.01 -11.62 17.00
C GLU A 148 -3.57 -11.94 16.59
N ASN A 149 -3.12 -11.46 15.43
CA ASN A 149 -1.86 -11.88 14.83
C ASN A 149 -0.75 -10.82 14.95
N ARG A 150 -1.02 -9.70 15.63
CA ARG A 150 -0.14 -8.52 15.65
C ARG A 150 0.20 -8.00 14.24
N TRP A 151 -0.72 -8.15 13.30
CA TRP A 151 -0.55 -7.63 11.94
C TRP A 151 -0.78 -6.13 11.91
N SER A 152 -0.09 -5.46 10.99
CA SER A 152 -0.33 -4.06 10.67
C SER A 152 -1.20 -3.95 9.41
N THR A 153 -1.66 -2.74 9.09
CA THR A 153 -2.33 -2.44 7.84
C THR A 153 -1.87 -1.11 7.27
N VAL A 154 -1.93 -0.97 5.95
CA VAL A 154 -1.90 0.31 5.25
C VAL A 154 -3.33 0.70 4.89
N ILE A 155 -3.67 1.94 5.16
CA ILE A 155 -4.92 2.56 4.74
C ILE A 155 -4.62 3.85 3.97
N PHE A 156 -5.40 4.07 2.92
CA PHE A 156 -5.39 5.29 2.12
C PHE A 156 -6.70 6.04 2.34
N PRO A 157 -6.77 6.94 3.35
CA PRO A 157 -8.05 7.51 3.78
C PRO A 157 -8.71 8.45 2.78
N GLU A 158 -7.98 8.89 1.75
CA GLU A 158 -8.52 9.63 0.60
C GLU A 158 -9.59 8.83 -0.18
N GLY A 159 -9.59 7.50 -0.02
CA GLY A 159 -10.50 6.58 -0.71
C GLY A 159 -10.25 6.45 -2.22
N THR A 160 -9.49 7.36 -2.83
CA THR A 160 -9.14 7.37 -4.26
C THR A 160 -7.71 7.85 -4.45
N ARG A 161 -7.14 7.58 -5.62
CA ARG A 161 -5.80 8.07 -5.98
C ARG A 161 -5.88 9.55 -6.38
N SER A 162 -4.94 10.35 -5.91
CA SER A 162 -4.63 11.66 -6.47
C SER A 162 -4.00 11.50 -7.86
N LYS A 163 -4.46 12.28 -8.84
CA LYS A 163 -3.99 12.20 -10.24
C LYS A 163 -2.90 13.22 -10.56
N ASP A 164 -2.81 14.27 -9.75
CA ASP A 164 -1.94 15.44 -9.89
C ASP A 164 -0.97 15.61 -8.71
N GLY A 165 -1.09 14.74 -7.71
CA GLY A 165 -0.26 14.76 -6.51
C GLY A 165 -0.89 15.51 -5.34
N VAL A 166 -1.98 16.27 -5.56
CA VAL A 166 -2.73 16.99 -4.52
C VAL A 166 -3.57 16.01 -3.73
N ILE A 167 -3.40 15.96 -2.40
CA ILE A 167 -4.14 15.00 -1.57
C ILE A 167 -5.54 15.49 -1.26
N LYS A 168 -6.48 14.55 -1.13
CA LYS A 168 -7.87 14.83 -0.71
C LYS A 168 -8.00 14.77 0.81
N ASN A 169 -9.13 15.26 1.33
CA ASN A 169 -9.49 15.11 2.74
C ASN A 169 -9.56 13.64 3.16
N PHE A 170 -9.06 13.34 4.36
CA PHE A 170 -9.01 11.97 4.85
C PHE A 170 -10.31 11.56 5.53
N GLN A 171 -10.79 10.35 5.19
CA GLN A 171 -11.99 9.77 5.80
C GLN A 171 -11.61 8.96 7.05
N SER A 172 -12.25 9.26 8.19
CA SER A 172 -11.92 8.64 9.48
C SER A 172 -12.61 7.30 9.73
N ALA A 173 -13.73 7.01 9.05
CA ALA A 173 -14.55 5.83 9.32
C ALA A 173 -13.80 4.48 9.21
N GLY A 174 -12.88 4.35 8.26
CA GLY A 174 -12.07 3.14 8.11
C GLY A 174 -11.10 2.95 9.28
N VAL A 175 -10.40 4.01 9.68
CA VAL A 175 -9.50 4.01 10.84
C VAL A 175 -10.27 3.76 12.13
N ALA A 176 -11.43 4.40 12.31
CA ALA A 176 -12.31 4.19 13.45
C ALA A 176 -12.74 2.72 13.59
N THR A 177 -13.07 2.07 12.46
CA THR A 177 -13.46 0.65 12.45
C THR A 177 -12.30 -0.27 12.84
N LEU A 178 -11.10 0.02 12.33
CA LEU A 178 -9.89 -0.74 12.67
C LEU A 178 -9.54 -0.58 14.16
N LEU A 179 -9.52 0.65 14.67
CA LEU A 179 -9.24 0.95 16.08
C LEU A 179 -10.30 0.39 17.03
N LYS A 180 -11.57 0.33 16.63
CA LYS A 180 -12.61 -0.34 17.44
C LYS A 180 -12.30 -1.82 17.68
N LYS A 181 -11.65 -2.49 16.72
CA LYS A 181 -11.29 -3.92 16.80
C LYS A 181 -9.87 -4.16 17.33
N CYS A 182 -8.96 -3.22 17.11
CA CYS A 182 -7.58 -3.23 17.59
C CYS A 182 -7.23 -1.87 18.24
N PRO A 183 -7.73 -1.58 19.46
CA PRO A 183 -7.57 -0.27 20.11
C PRO A 183 -6.12 0.08 20.42
N GLU A 184 -5.26 -0.92 20.54
CA GLU A 184 -3.85 -0.74 20.80
C GLU A 184 -3.05 -0.30 19.56
N ALA A 185 -3.63 -0.33 18.36
CA ALA A 185 -2.88 -0.07 17.14
C ALA A 185 -2.35 1.37 17.08
N LEU A 186 -1.05 1.52 16.78
CA LEU A 186 -0.45 2.83 16.55
C LEU A 186 -0.94 3.42 15.23
N LEU A 187 -1.08 4.74 15.15
CA LEU A 187 -1.19 5.42 13.85
C LEU A 187 0.18 5.93 13.43
N VAL A 188 0.58 5.60 12.21
CA VAL A 188 1.88 5.99 11.65
C VAL A 188 1.64 6.68 10.30
N PRO A 189 1.76 8.01 10.21
CA PRO A 189 1.62 8.72 8.95
C PRO A 189 2.80 8.40 8.01
N VAL A 190 2.49 8.13 6.75
CA VAL A 190 3.45 7.86 5.68
C VAL A 190 3.15 8.78 4.51
N VAL A 191 4.13 9.58 4.11
CA VAL A 191 4.01 10.40 2.90
C VAL A 191 4.64 9.71 1.71
N ILE A 192 3.94 9.76 0.58
CA ILE A 192 4.36 9.27 -0.72
C ILE A 192 4.55 10.47 -1.64
N ARG A 193 5.74 10.58 -2.24
CA ARG A 193 6.10 11.65 -3.17
C ARG A 193 6.41 11.10 -4.56
N ASN A 194 6.02 11.88 -5.57
CA ASN A 194 6.30 11.66 -7.00
C ASN A 194 5.73 10.37 -7.63
N SER A 195 5.04 9.50 -6.90
CA SER A 195 4.50 8.26 -7.47
C SER A 195 3.44 8.53 -8.56
N TRP A 196 2.63 9.59 -8.42
CA TRP A 196 1.66 9.99 -9.45
C TRP A 196 2.35 10.32 -10.79
N LYS A 197 3.62 10.79 -10.76
CA LYS A 197 4.39 11.13 -11.96
C LYS A 197 4.69 9.91 -12.81
N MET A 198 4.65 8.68 -12.25
CA MET A 198 4.78 7.46 -13.04
C MET A 198 3.63 7.27 -14.03
N VAL A 199 2.43 7.74 -13.69
CA VAL A 199 1.21 7.57 -14.48
C VAL A 199 0.64 8.89 -14.99
N ARG A 200 1.43 9.98 -14.98
CA ARG A 200 1.00 11.33 -15.41
C ARG A 200 0.54 11.41 -16.86
N PHE A 201 0.93 10.44 -17.70
CA PHE A 201 0.53 10.33 -19.10
C PHE A 201 -0.57 9.28 -19.32
N GLY A 202 -1.22 8.80 -18.25
CA GLY A 202 -2.10 7.64 -18.28
C GLY A 202 -1.33 6.35 -18.01
N THR A 203 -1.82 5.24 -18.56
CA THR A 203 -1.17 3.92 -18.42
C THR A 203 -0.04 3.70 -19.41
N PHE A 204 0.10 4.53 -20.44
CA PHE A 204 1.20 4.41 -21.40
C PHE A 204 1.50 5.75 -22.09
N PRO A 205 2.78 6.19 -22.14
CA PRO A 205 3.95 5.55 -21.54
C PRO A 205 4.08 5.94 -20.06
N LEU A 206 4.90 5.20 -19.31
CA LEU A 206 5.19 5.51 -17.90
C LEU A 206 6.23 6.62 -17.77
N GLY A 207 6.18 7.34 -16.66
CA GLY A 207 7.20 8.31 -16.27
C GLY A 207 8.54 7.64 -15.95
N THR A 208 9.62 8.24 -16.43
CA THR A 208 11.01 7.75 -16.31
C THR A 208 11.88 8.75 -15.53
N PHE A 209 12.99 8.27 -14.97
CA PHE A 209 13.96 9.04 -14.17
C PHE A 209 13.36 9.78 -12.95
N LEU A 210 12.34 9.18 -12.35
CA LEU A 210 11.63 9.72 -11.20
C LEU A 210 12.29 9.27 -9.90
N LYS A 211 12.30 10.17 -8.91
CA LYS A 211 12.69 9.87 -7.53
C LYS A 211 11.44 9.64 -6.69
N LEU A 212 11.02 8.37 -6.57
CA LEU A 212 9.90 7.99 -5.71
C LEU A 212 10.40 7.92 -4.28
N GLU A 213 9.63 8.51 -3.37
CA GLU A 213 9.97 8.55 -1.96
C GLU A 213 8.78 8.20 -1.10
N PHE A 214 9.06 7.40 -0.07
CA PHE A 214 8.13 6.96 0.95
C PHE A 214 8.77 7.27 2.29
N GLU A 215 8.13 8.09 3.13
CA GLU A 215 8.72 8.53 4.40
C GLU A 215 7.74 8.34 5.55
N ILE A 216 8.19 7.67 6.60
CA ILE A 216 7.49 7.64 7.90
C ILE A 216 7.68 9.01 8.56
N LEU A 217 6.57 9.66 8.94
CA LEU A 217 6.58 11.03 9.47
C LEU A 217 6.42 11.12 10.99
N GLY A 218 6.05 10.03 11.66
CA GLY A 218 5.89 10.02 13.11
C GLY A 218 5.15 8.81 13.63
N ILE A 219 4.96 8.80 14.95
CA ILE A 219 4.16 7.82 15.68
C ILE A 219 3.10 8.57 16.45
N ILE A 220 1.84 8.25 16.22
CA ILE A 220 0.69 8.80 16.94
C ILE A 220 0.10 7.70 17.83
N GLN A 221 0.02 7.97 19.14
CA GLN A 221 -0.62 7.05 20.08
C GLN A 221 -2.15 7.12 19.92
N PRO A 222 -2.88 5.99 20.00
CA PRO A 222 -4.33 5.95 19.86
C PRO A 222 -5.05 6.40 21.15
N GLN A 223 -4.73 7.58 21.66
CA GLN A 223 -5.24 8.12 22.93
C GLN A 223 -6.44 9.07 22.76
N GLN A 224 -6.83 9.34 21.53
CA GLN A 224 -7.93 10.25 21.19
C GLN A 224 -8.87 9.62 20.16
N SER A 225 -9.93 10.35 19.80
CA SER A 225 -10.89 9.88 18.81
C SER A 225 -10.22 9.58 17.47
N ALA A 226 -10.75 8.59 16.74
CA ALA A 226 -10.24 8.24 15.41
C ALA A 226 -10.30 9.42 14.42
N GLU A 227 -11.26 10.33 14.59
CA GLU A 227 -11.34 11.54 13.79
C GLU A 227 -10.15 12.46 14.03
N ASN A 228 -9.80 12.73 15.29
CA ASN A 228 -8.66 13.58 15.63
C ASN A 228 -7.34 12.92 15.21
N LEU A 229 -7.18 11.61 15.43
CA LEU A 229 -5.99 10.88 14.97
C LEU A 229 -5.79 10.99 13.45
N VAL A 230 -6.88 10.91 12.68
CA VAL A 230 -6.82 11.01 11.22
C VAL A 230 -6.56 12.45 10.77
N LYS A 231 -7.15 13.45 11.42
CA LYS A 231 -6.84 14.87 11.17
C LYS A 231 -5.38 15.19 11.44
N ASP A 232 -4.80 14.68 12.53
CA ASP A 232 -3.39 14.86 12.85
C ASP A 232 -2.49 14.22 11.79
N ALA A 233 -2.80 12.98 11.40
CA ALA A 233 -2.07 12.29 10.34
C ALA A 233 -2.16 13.03 8.99
N GLU A 234 -3.36 13.55 8.64
CA GLU A 234 -3.58 14.35 7.45
C GLU A 234 -2.75 15.65 7.49
N ALA A 235 -2.79 16.40 8.59
CA ALA A 235 -2.03 17.63 8.75
C ALA A 235 -0.51 17.40 8.65
N ILE A 236 -0.01 16.32 9.27
CA ILE A 236 1.40 15.91 9.17
C ILE A 236 1.80 15.62 7.72
N ILE A 237 0.96 14.88 6.98
CA ILE A 237 1.22 14.53 5.57
C ILE A 237 1.14 15.77 4.66
N LYS A 238 0.12 16.64 4.81
CA LYS A 238 0.01 17.90 4.04
C LYS A 238 1.21 18.80 4.26
N LYS A 239 1.63 18.98 5.52
CA LYS A 239 2.83 19.75 5.87
C LYS A 239 4.08 19.17 5.17
N ALA A 240 4.23 17.85 5.16
CA ALA A 240 5.36 17.18 4.52
C ALA A 240 5.35 17.26 2.98
N LEU A 241 4.19 17.55 2.37
CA LEU A 241 4.03 17.81 0.94
C LEU A 241 4.12 19.30 0.58
N ASN A 242 4.31 20.19 1.56
CA ASN A 242 4.20 21.65 1.41
C ASN A 242 2.83 22.11 0.88
N GLU A 243 1.77 21.33 1.15
CA GLU A 243 0.39 21.72 0.86
C GLU A 243 -0.14 22.58 2.02
N LYS A 244 -0.92 23.63 1.71
CA LYS A 244 -1.54 24.47 2.75
C LYS A 244 -2.50 23.61 3.58
N VAL A 245 -2.30 23.61 4.91
CA VAL A 245 -3.17 22.93 5.90
C VAL A 245 -4.51 23.64 5.99
#